data_AF-A0A8C7XX94-F1
#
_entry.id   AF-A0A8C7XX94-F1
#
_cell.length_a   1.000
_cell.length_b   1.000
_cell.length_c   1.000
_cell.angle_alpha   90.00
_cell.angle_beta   90.00
_cell.angle_gamma   90.00
#
_symmetry.space_group_name_H-M   'P 1'
#
loop_
_entity.id
_entity.type
_entity.pdbx_description
1 polymer ?
#
loop_
_entity_poly.entity_id
_entity_poly.type
_entity_poly.pdbx_seq_one_letter_code
_entity_poly.pdbx_strand_id
1 'polypeptide(L)'
;MDPLGARSRFVDIQTLATWQQQLDGEGGQSRSDGPLGQIFVFERSAQDVMKLLCRCREQAMMSVGFCVVTTAKRGYPLEDATHIAFRTVRRFLENHGNGIEAVVFAVTETEESVYRKLLPLYFPRSEEEERACLPLLPADIGNSEGEPIVPERQIRIAEKPGILEDDSQDDHTELDLAQVGNHAFARMEGDVDKQRKQVLQGHMSEAAMQKQHQRNYSRWLNRARAEDLSDIAALKALYQTGVDKCGRTVVVVVGRNIPVTLIDLEKALLYFIHVLDHIAVKDYVMVYFHTLTGEHNHLHTHFLKSLYDIVDIKFKRNLKAFYFVHPTFRSKVSAWFFTTFSVSGLKEKLHYVDNLHELFSCIKPEQIDIPPFVLEYDARVSSS
;
A
#
# COMPACT_ATOMS: atom_id res chain seq x y z
N MET A 1 -4.85 -38.16 0.28
CA MET A 1 -3.70 -37.32 0.62
C MET A 1 -2.49 -38.22 0.55
N ASP A 2 -1.51 -37.90 -0.29
CA ASP A 2 -0.24 -38.66 -0.35
C ASP A 2 0.54 -38.37 0.95
N PRO A 3 0.87 -39.37 1.78
CA PRO A 3 1.10 -39.14 3.21
C PRO A 3 2.48 -38.56 3.56
N LEU A 4 3.46 -38.52 2.65
CA LEU A 4 4.83 -38.05 2.96
C LEU A 4 5.43 -37.09 1.90
N GLY A 5 4.65 -36.69 0.90
CA GLY A 5 5.10 -35.90 -0.24
C GLY A 5 4.69 -34.43 -0.21
N ALA A 6 5.22 -33.65 0.73
CA ALA A 6 5.67 -32.25 0.56
C ALA A 6 6.07 -31.60 1.90
N ARG A 7 7.35 -31.82 2.28
CA ARG A 7 8.23 -30.76 2.80
C ARG A 7 7.95 -30.19 4.21
N SER A 8 7.68 -31.02 5.23
CA SER A 8 7.70 -30.59 6.64
C SER A 8 9.06 -30.09 7.15
N ARG A 9 10.16 -30.49 6.49
CA ARG A 9 11.54 -30.06 6.81
C ARG A 9 11.91 -28.64 6.39
N PHE A 10 11.05 -27.97 5.63
CA PHE A 10 11.37 -26.70 5.00
C PHE A 10 10.55 -25.54 5.56
N VAL A 11 9.58 -25.79 6.44
CA VAL A 11 8.72 -24.77 7.04
C VAL A 11 9.10 -24.57 8.51
N ASP A 12 9.50 -23.36 8.88
CA ASP A 12 9.88 -23.02 10.26
C ASP A 12 9.23 -21.71 10.75
N ILE A 13 9.15 -21.55 12.07
CA ILE A 13 8.64 -20.34 12.74
C ILE A 13 9.80 -19.70 13.48
N GLN A 14 10.07 -18.42 13.21
CA GLN A 14 11.14 -17.68 13.87
C GLN A 14 10.62 -16.38 14.47
N THR A 15 11.14 -16.04 15.65
CA THR A 15 10.87 -14.76 16.32
C THR A 15 12.02 -13.80 16.12
N LEU A 16 11.75 -12.49 16.10
CA LEU A 16 12.79 -11.47 15.87
C LEU A 16 13.97 -11.55 16.87
N ALA A 17 13.73 -12.04 18.10
CA ALA A 17 14.78 -12.26 19.10
C ALA A 17 15.79 -13.37 18.70
N THR A 18 15.33 -14.42 18.01
CA THR A 18 16.22 -15.50 17.51
C THR A 18 17.18 -15.04 16.42
N TRP A 19 16.80 -14.04 15.62
CA TRP A 19 17.66 -13.46 14.59
C TRP A 19 18.84 -12.65 15.17
N GLN A 20 18.63 -11.98 16.31
CA GLN A 20 19.69 -11.25 17.00
C GLN A 20 20.71 -12.18 17.66
N GLN A 21 20.27 -13.31 18.23
CA GLN A 21 21.18 -14.31 18.82
C GLN A 21 22.05 -15.03 17.78
N GLN A 22 21.57 -15.20 16.54
CA GLN A 22 22.34 -15.83 15.46
C GLN A 22 23.45 -14.91 14.90
N LEU A 23 23.32 -13.60 15.08
CA LEU A 23 24.35 -12.62 14.70
C LEU A 23 25.45 -12.49 15.77
N ASP A 24 25.13 -12.76 17.02
CA ASP A 24 26.07 -12.63 18.15
C ASP A 24 26.84 -13.95 18.46
N GLY A 25 26.50 -15.06 17.80
CA GLY A 25 26.99 -16.42 18.12
C GLY A 25 28.19 -16.95 17.33
N GLU A 26 28.60 -16.34 16.21
CA GLU A 26 29.75 -16.83 15.40
C GLU A 26 30.90 -15.82 15.35
N GLY A 27 31.72 -15.83 16.40
CA GLY A 27 33.10 -15.33 16.32
C GLY A 27 33.98 -16.34 15.57
N GLY A 28 34.16 -16.16 14.26
CA GLY A 28 35.05 -17.03 13.48
C GLY A 28 35.15 -16.67 12.00
N GLN A 29 36.20 -15.91 11.65
CA GLN A 29 36.81 -15.79 10.32
C GLN A 29 35.90 -15.85 9.08
N SER A 30 35.63 -14.66 8.55
CA SER A 30 35.13 -14.40 7.20
C SER A 30 35.87 -15.19 6.12
N ARG A 31 35.21 -16.22 5.59
CA ARG A 31 35.43 -16.73 4.24
C ARG A 31 34.16 -16.45 3.41
N SER A 32 34.29 -15.44 2.57
CA SER A 32 33.38 -15.16 1.47
C SER A 32 33.44 -16.30 0.46
N ASP A 33 32.41 -17.13 0.41
CA ASP A 33 31.88 -17.78 -0.80
C ASP A 33 30.69 -18.68 -0.42
N GLY A 34 29.48 -18.21 -0.75
CA GLY A 34 28.24 -18.97 -0.62
C GLY A 34 27.03 -18.10 -1.00
N PRO A 35 26.08 -18.60 -1.82
CA PRO A 35 24.91 -17.84 -2.23
C PRO A 35 23.90 -17.86 -1.08
N LEU A 36 24.09 -17.04 -0.07
CA LEU A 36 23.08 -16.83 0.96
C LEU A 36 21.95 -15.99 0.34
N GLY A 37 20.93 -16.73 -0.11
CA GLY A 37 19.73 -16.25 -0.75
C GLY A 37 19.05 -15.15 0.06
N GLN A 38 18.66 -14.10 -0.66
CA GLN A 38 17.90 -12.98 -0.15
C GLN A 38 16.60 -13.46 0.50
N ILE A 39 16.50 -13.35 1.82
CA ILE A 39 15.24 -13.49 2.53
C ILE A 39 14.52 -12.14 2.44
N PHE A 40 13.52 -12.06 1.56
CA PHE A 40 12.64 -10.90 1.45
C PHE A 40 11.39 -11.08 2.31
N VAL A 41 11.18 -10.14 3.23
CA VAL A 41 10.00 -10.07 4.09
C VAL A 41 8.95 -9.18 3.42
N PHE A 42 7.81 -9.75 3.02
CA PHE A 42 6.72 -9.00 2.34
C PHE A 42 5.44 -8.86 3.19
N GLU A 43 4.65 -7.85 2.80
CA GLU A 43 3.63 -7.10 3.55
C GLU A 43 2.30 -7.85 3.85
N ARG A 44 1.47 -7.21 4.70
CA ARG A 44 0.48 -7.80 5.61
C ARG A 44 -0.94 -7.95 5.02
N SER A 45 -1.23 -9.05 4.32
CA SER A 45 -2.60 -9.59 4.24
C SER A 45 -2.67 -11.06 3.78
N ALA A 46 -3.70 -11.81 4.21
CA ALA A 46 -3.91 -13.21 3.82
C ALA A 46 -4.05 -13.42 2.30
N GLN A 47 -4.55 -12.41 1.57
CA GLN A 47 -4.69 -12.43 0.11
C GLN A 47 -3.35 -12.25 -0.62
N ASP A 48 -2.30 -11.82 0.09
CA ASP A 48 -0.99 -11.57 -0.50
C ASP A 48 -0.04 -12.77 -0.36
N VAL A 49 -0.41 -13.79 0.45
CA VAL A 49 0.34 -15.05 0.58
C VAL A 49 0.47 -15.75 -0.77
N MET A 50 -0.66 -15.93 -1.50
CA MET A 50 -0.65 -16.59 -2.81
C MET A 50 0.10 -15.75 -3.86
N LYS A 51 -0.09 -14.43 -3.88
CA LYS A 51 0.64 -13.55 -4.81
C LYS A 51 2.15 -13.62 -4.61
N LEU A 52 2.59 -13.65 -3.35
CA LEU A 52 4.01 -13.76 -3.02
C LEU A 52 4.57 -15.10 -3.50
N LEU A 53 3.85 -16.21 -3.26
CA LEU A 53 4.24 -17.53 -3.72
C LEU A 53 4.32 -17.62 -5.26
N CYS A 54 3.34 -17.07 -5.97
CA CYS A 54 3.38 -16.95 -7.43
C CYS A 54 4.61 -16.16 -7.92
N ARG A 55 4.95 -15.06 -7.23
CA ARG A 55 6.11 -14.24 -7.57
C ARG A 55 7.44 -14.95 -7.26
N CYS A 56 7.52 -15.68 -6.15
CA CYS A 56 8.68 -16.52 -5.82
C CYS A 56 8.93 -17.55 -6.94
N ARG A 57 7.87 -18.15 -7.48
CA ARG A 57 7.96 -19.05 -8.64
C ARG A 57 8.41 -18.34 -9.91
N GLU A 58 7.84 -17.18 -10.23
CA GLU A 58 8.22 -16.38 -11.42
C GLU A 58 9.70 -15.97 -11.42
N GLN A 59 10.25 -15.74 -10.23
CA GLN A 59 11.64 -15.29 -10.04
C GLN A 59 12.59 -16.44 -9.67
N ALA A 60 12.13 -17.70 -9.70
CA ALA A 60 12.90 -18.89 -9.31
C ALA A 60 13.60 -18.76 -7.94
N MET A 61 12.89 -18.19 -6.95
CA MET A 61 13.41 -18.04 -5.59
C MET A 61 13.39 -19.37 -4.83
N MET A 62 14.45 -19.65 -4.08
CA MET A 62 14.59 -20.88 -3.30
C MET A 62 14.04 -20.74 -1.87
N SER A 63 13.97 -19.53 -1.31
CA SER A 63 13.49 -19.28 0.06
C SER A 63 12.46 -18.15 0.11
N VAL A 64 11.49 -18.26 1.03
CA VAL A 64 10.42 -17.27 1.22
C VAL A 64 10.12 -17.04 2.70
N GLY A 65 9.94 -15.78 3.08
CA GLY A 65 9.57 -15.37 4.44
C GLY A 65 8.19 -14.72 4.48
N PHE A 66 7.34 -15.11 5.44
CA PHE A 66 6.01 -14.56 5.68
C PHE A 66 5.96 -13.82 7.03
N CYS A 67 5.44 -12.59 7.03
CA CYS A 67 5.04 -11.93 8.27
C CYS A 67 3.69 -12.42 8.77
N VAL A 68 3.36 -12.03 10.01
CA VAL A 68 2.05 -12.30 10.60
C VAL A 68 0.92 -11.74 9.72
N VAL A 69 -0.06 -12.59 9.48
CA VAL A 69 -1.10 -12.40 8.47
C VAL A 69 -2.26 -11.52 8.97
N THR A 70 -2.30 -11.23 10.27
CA THR A 70 -3.27 -10.31 10.89
C THR A 70 -2.74 -8.90 11.05
N THR A 71 -3.66 -7.93 10.96
CA THR A 71 -3.40 -6.53 11.32
C THR A 71 -4.39 -6.10 12.40
N ALA A 72 -3.89 -5.47 13.47
CA ALA A 72 -4.73 -4.97 14.58
C ALA A 72 -5.89 -4.04 14.11
N LYS A 73 -5.73 -3.40 12.94
CA LYS A 73 -6.74 -2.53 12.32
C LYS A 73 -7.93 -3.27 11.69
N ARG A 74 -7.78 -4.54 11.28
CA ARG A 74 -8.84 -5.29 10.56
C ARG A 74 -9.70 -6.17 11.48
N GLY A 75 -9.30 -6.37 12.74
CA GLY A 75 -10.08 -7.12 13.73
C GLY A 75 -10.36 -8.59 13.38
N TYR A 76 -9.67 -9.16 12.40
CA TYR A 76 -9.85 -10.55 12.00
C TYR A 76 -9.14 -11.49 12.99
N PRO A 77 -9.76 -12.59 13.44
CA PRO A 77 -9.16 -13.49 14.43
C PRO A 77 -7.82 -14.06 13.97
N LEU A 78 -6.84 -14.09 14.88
CA LEU A 78 -5.49 -14.59 14.62
C LEU A 78 -5.48 -16.06 14.24
N GLU A 79 -6.22 -16.90 14.96
CA GLU A 79 -6.29 -18.35 14.72
C GLU A 79 -6.80 -18.64 13.30
N ASP A 80 -7.90 -18.00 12.91
CA ASP A 80 -8.51 -18.16 11.57
C ASP A 80 -7.57 -17.69 10.45
N ALA A 81 -6.84 -16.58 10.66
CA ALA A 81 -5.89 -16.07 9.66
C ALA A 81 -4.71 -17.03 9.47
N THR A 82 -4.22 -17.61 10.56
CA THR A 82 -3.12 -18.57 10.54
C THR A 82 -3.53 -19.87 9.83
N HIS A 83 -4.75 -20.36 10.05
CA HIS A 83 -5.31 -21.49 9.30
C HIS A 83 -5.32 -21.24 7.78
N ILE A 84 -5.78 -20.05 7.36
CA ILE A 84 -5.80 -19.68 5.93
C ILE A 84 -4.37 -19.63 5.37
N ALA A 85 -3.43 -19.03 6.11
CA ALA A 85 -2.04 -18.89 5.68
C ALA A 85 -1.35 -20.25 5.48
N PHE A 86 -1.44 -21.13 6.47
CA PHE A 86 -0.84 -22.47 6.40
C PHE A 86 -1.48 -23.33 5.32
N ARG A 87 -2.81 -23.29 5.17
CA ARG A 87 -3.53 -23.98 4.09
C ARG A 87 -3.06 -23.54 2.71
N THR A 88 -2.93 -22.23 2.50
CA THR A 88 -2.50 -21.64 1.23
C THR A 88 -1.08 -22.07 0.88
N VAL A 89 -0.14 -21.99 1.83
CA VAL A 89 1.25 -22.43 1.63
C VAL A 89 1.32 -23.93 1.36
N ARG A 90 0.56 -24.75 2.10
CA ARG A 90 0.51 -26.21 1.91
C ARG A 90 0.08 -26.57 0.49
N ARG A 91 -1.05 -26.02 0.03
CA ARG A 91 -1.57 -26.26 -1.34
C ARG A 91 -0.60 -25.81 -2.43
N PHE A 92 0.03 -24.67 -2.22
CA PHE A 92 1.03 -24.18 -3.17
C PHE A 92 2.24 -25.11 -3.25
N LEU A 93 2.75 -25.60 -2.11
CA LEU A 93 3.89 -26.52 -2.07
C LEU A 93 3.56 -27.90 -2.66
N GLU A 94 2.32 -28.38 -2.55
CA GLU A 94 1.85 -29.61 -3.21
C GLU A 94 1.93 -29.50 -4.75
N ASN A 95 1.60 -28.32 -5.30
CA ASN A 95 1.55 -28.11 -6.75
C ASN A 95 2.89 -27.57 -7.34
N HIS A 96 3.66 -26.81 -6.56
CA HIS A 96 4.79 -26.01 -7.03
C HIS A 96 6.04 -26.08 -6.13
N GLY A 97 6.11 -27.04 -5.20
CA GLY A 97 7.17 -27.10 -4.19
C GLY A 97 8.56 -27.48 -4.69
N ASN A 98 8.73 -27.94 -5.94
CA ASN A 98 10.00 -28.49 -6.44
C ASN A 98 11.18 -27.50 -6.35
N GLY A 99 10.93 -26.19 -6.46
CA GLY A 99 11.97 -25.15 -6.41
C GLY A 99 12.14 -24.44 -5.06
N ILE A 100 11.40 -24.80 -4.00
CA ILE A 100 11.44 -24.07 -2.72
C ILE A 100 12.15 -24.89 -1.64
N GLU A 101 13.32 -24.42 -1.22
CA GLU A 101 14.13 -24.96 -0.14
C GLU A 101 13.77 -24.43 1.25
N ALA A 102 13.14 -23.27 1.41
CA ALA A 102 12.77 -22.81 2.75
C ALA A 102 11.56 -21.88 2.77
N VAL A 103 10.70 -22.06 3.76
CA VAL A 103 9.57 -21.19 4.08
C VAL A 103 9.64 -20.82 5.56
N VAL A 104 9.75 -19.54 5.87
CA VAL A 104 9.86 -19.07 7.26
C VAL A 104 8.69 -18.16 7.61
N PHE A 105 7.99 -18.45 8.70
CA PHE A 105 7.02 -17.52 9.29
C PHE A 105 7.69 -16.68 10.38
N ALA A 106 7.90 -15.39 10.09
CA ALA A 106 8.43 -14.41 11.02
C ALA A 106 7.30 -13.82 11.87
N VAL A 107 7.23 -14.24 13.13
CA VAL A 107 6.15 -13.89 14.07
C VAL A 107 6.67 -13.14 15.29
N THR A 108 5.80 -12.40 15.97
CA THR A 108 6.14 -11.78 17.26
C THR A 108 5.92 -12.76 18.42
N GLU A 109 6.49 -12.48 19.58
CA GLU A 109 6.35 -13.34 20.78
C GLU A 109 4.89 -13.55 21.21
N THR A 110 4.02 -12.57 20.93
CA THR A 110 2.59 -12.66 21.28
C THR A 110 1.84 -13.65 20.39
N GLU A 111 2.26 -13.82 19.14
CA GLU A 111 1.56 -14.63 18.12
C GLU A 111 2.18 -16.02 17.97
N GLU A 112 3.42 -16.21 18.42
CA GLU A 112 4.19 -17.45 18.32
C GLU A 112 3.45 -18.66 18.87
N SER A 113 2.76 -18.51 20.00
CA SER A 113 2.01 -19.59 20.65
C SER A 113 0.93 -20.18 19.74
N VAL A 114 0.23 -19.34 18.99
CA VAL A 114 -0.83 -19.75 18.04
C VAL A 114 -0.21 -20.41 16.82
N TYR A 115 0.82 -19.81 16.23
CA TYR A 115 1.50 -20.36 15.05
C TYR A 115 2.12 -21.73 15.36
N ARG A 116 2.79 -21.90 16.51
CA ARG A 116 3.39 -23.18 16.92
C ARG A 116 2.34 -24.26 17.17
N LYS A 117 1.19 -23.91 17.74
CA LYS A 117 0.09 -24.85 17.98
C LYS A 117 -0.53 -25.35 16.66
N LEU A 118 -0.66 -24.47 15.67
CA LEU A 118 -1.34 -24.79 14.41
C LEU A 118 -0.43 -25.39 13.33
N LEU A 119 0.88 -25.16 13.38
CA LEU A 119 1.82 -25.63 12.36
C LEU A 119 1.78 -27.16 12.16
N PRO A 120 1.76 -28.00 13.22
CA PRO A 120 1.62 -29.45 13.10
C PRO A 120 0.40 -29.93 12.32
N LEU A 121 -0.70 -29.16 12.37
CA LEU A 121 -1.94 -29.54 11.69
C LEU A 121 -1.79 -29.57 10.17
N TYR A 122 -0.94 -28.69 9.63
CA TYR A 122 -0.72 -28.55 8.19
C TYR A 122 0.62 -29.12 7.73
N PHE A 123 1.63 -29.12 8.60
CA PHE A 123 2.98 -29.59 8.31
C PHE A 123 3.45 -30.58 9.38
N PRO A 124 2.82 -31.77 9.49
CA PRO A 124 3.23 -32.79 10.46
C PRO A 124 4.66 -33.26 10.16
N ARG A 125 5.44 -33.47 11.22
CA ARG A 125 6.84 -33.92 11.16
C ARG A 125 6.97 -35.45 11.28
N SER A 126 5.93 -36.13 11.79
CA SER A 126 5.85 -37.59 11.87
C SER A 126 4.43 -38.12 11.58
N GLU A 127 4.32 -39.40 11.21
CA GLU A 127 3.02 -40.07 11.00
C GLU A 127 2.18 -40.19 12.28
N GLU A 128 2.83 -40.12 13.45
CA GLU A 128 2.15 -40.10 14.75
C GLU A 128 1.51 -38.73 15.01
N GLU A 129 2.22 -37.65 14.67
CA GLU A 129 1.73 -36.27 14.75
C GLU A 129 0.58 -36.05 13.76
N GLU A 130 0.66 -36.60 12.54
CA GLU A 130 -0.42 -36.56 11.57
C GLU A 130 -1.69 -37.22 12.11
N ARG A 131 -1.59 -38.44 12.66
CA ARG A 131 -2.73 -39.16 13.24
C ARG A 131 -3.38 -38.40 14.39
N ALA A 132 -2.60 -37.71 15.21
CA ALA A 132 -3.10 -36.89 16.30
C ALA A 132 -3.76 -35.58 15.82
N CYS A 133 -3.28 -35.00 14.71
CA CYS A 133 -3.71 -33.71 14.18
C CYS A 133 -4.90 -33.78 13.22
N LEU A 134 -5.07 -34.91 12.50
CA LEU A 134 -6.19 -35.14 11.58
C LEU A 134 -7.59 -34.78 12.14
N PRO A 135 -7.96 -35.16 13.39
CA PRO A 135 -9.27 -34.79 13.93
C PRO A 135 -9.40 -33.32 14.35
N LEU A 136 -8.31 -32.56 14.41
CA LEU A 136 -8.26 -31.16 14.85
C LEU A 136 -8.28 -30.16 13.69
N LEU A 137 -8.29 -30.64 12.44
CA LEU A 137 -8.35 -29.79 11.26
C LEU A 137 -9.73 -29.14 11.10
N PRO A 138 -9.80 -27.84 10.75
CA PRO A 138 -11.08 -27.18 10.47
C PRO A 138 -11.84 -27.85 9.32
N ALA A 139 -13.17 -27.88 9.41
CA ALA A 139 -14.04 -28.43 8.38
C ALA A 139 -14.00 -27.64 7.05
N ASP A 140 -13.59 -26.36 7.08
CA ASP A 140 -13.40 -25.54 5.87
C ASP A 140 -12.03 -25.81 5.23
N ILE A 141 -12.06 -26.62 4.17
CA ILE A 141 -10.88 -27.05 3.41
C ILE A 141 -10.48 -26.08 2.29
N GLY A 142 -11.23 -24.97 2.10
CA GLY A 142 -10.97 -24.00 1.04
C GLY A 142 -11.15 -24.57 -0.37
N ASN A 143 -10.82 -23.78 -1.39
CA ASN A 143 -10.82 -24.23 -2.79
C ASN A 143 -9.51 -24.97 -3.16
N SER A 144 -9.36 -25.41 -4.41
CA SER A 144 -8.17 -26.14 -4.91
C SER A 144 -6.85 -25.38 -4.71
N GLU A 145 -6.92 -24.05 -4.56
CA GLU A 145 -5.79 -23.15 -4.36
C GLU A 145 -5.62 -22.72 -2.88
N GLY A 146 -6.45 -23.25 -1.97
CA GLY A 146 -6.38 -22.95 -0.52
C GLY A 146 -7.08 -21.66 -0.08
N GLU A 147 -7.80 -20.97 -0.97
CA GLU A 147 -8.56 -19.77 -0.63
C GLU A 147 -9.85 -20.12 0.14
N PRO A 148 -10.33 -19.24 1.06
CA PRO A 148 -11.57 -19.46 1.78
C PRO A 148 -12.78 -19.42 0.84
N ILE A 149 -13.58 -20.48 0.83
CA ILE A 149 -14.86 -20.52 0.12
C ILE A 149 -15.87 -19.79 1.00
N VAL A 150 -16.26 -18.57 0.60
CA VAL A 150 -17.34 -17.82 1.26
C VAL A 150 -18.64 -18.09 0.49
N PRO A 151 -19.54 -18.97 0.99
CA PRO A 151 -20.73 -19.41 0.25
C PRO A 151 -21.67 -18.24 -0.08
N GLU A 152 -21.69 -17.21 0.76
CA GLU A 152 -22.51 -16.00 0.63
C GLU A 152 -22.15 -15.11 -0.57
N ARG A 153 -21.03 -15.38 -1.26
CA ARG A 153 -20.61 -14.67 -2.48
C ARG A 153 -20.93 -15.42 -3.77
N GLN A 154 -21.54 -16.60 -3.71
CA GLN A 154 -22.07 -17.24 -4.91
C GLN A 154 -23.34 -16.51 -5.35
N ILE A 155 -23.30 -15.91 -6.54
CA ILE A 155 -24.47 -15.33 -7.20
C ILE A 155 -25.47 -16.47 -7.42
N ARG A 156 -26.58 -16.46 -6.69
CA ARG A 156 -27.76 -17.28 -7.03
C ARG A 156 -28.36 -16.70 -8.30
N ILE A 157 -27.98 -17.24 -9.45
CA ILE A 157 -28.71 -16.98 -10.69
C ILE A 157 -30.01 -17.76 -10.57
N ALA A 158 -31.03 -17.15 -9.97
CA ALA A 158 -32.39 -17.63 -10.17
C ALA A 158 -32.71 -17.45 -11.66
N GLU A 159 -33.17 -18.52 -12.31
CA GLU A 159 -33.56 -18.47 -13.71
C GLU A 159 -34.66 -17.41 -13.91
N LYS A 160 -34.31 -16.39 -14.70
CA LYS A 160 -35.15 -15.48 -15.48
C LYS A 160 -36.59 -15.25 -14.96
N PRO A 161 -36.87 -14.11 -14.27
CA PRO A 161 -38.24 -13.71 -13.99
C PRO A 161 -38.88 -13.20 -15.29
N GLY A 162 -39.84 -13.96 -15.82
CA GLY A 162 -40.62 -13.53 -16.99
C GLY A 162 -40.92 -14.65 -17.97
N ILE A 163 -41.73 -15.62 -17.55
CA ILE A 163 -42.69 -16.26 -18.45
C ILE A 163 -44.03 -16.19 -17.73
N LEU A 164 -44.92 -15.39 -18.30
CA LEU A 164 -46.31 -15.28 -17.92
C LEU A 164 -47.01 -16.60 -18.27
N GLU A 165 -47.71 -17.18 -17.32
CA GLU A 165 -48.96 -17.85 -17.63
C GLU A 165 -50.06 -17.11 -16.87
N ASP A 166 -50.98 -16.61 -17.68
CA ASP A 166 -52.20 -15.88 -17.39
C ASP A 166 -53.20 -16.84 -16.72
N ASP A 167 -53.68 -16.52 -15.52
CA ASP A 167 -55.12 -16.56 -15.25
C ASP A 167 -55.51 -15.94 -13.89
N SER A 168 -56.21 -14.81 -13.99
CA SER A 168 -57.42 -14.46 -13.23
C SER A 168 -57.36 -14.02 -11.73
N GLN A 169 -58.03 -12.87 -11.53
CA GLN A 169 -58.81 -12.38 -10.37
C GLN A 169 -58.18 -11.35 -9.40
N ASP A 170 -58.77 -10.14 -9.45
CA ASP A 170 -59.21 -9.20 -8.38
C ASP A 170 -58.24 -8.97 -7.20
N ASP A 171 -57.86 -7.76 -6.78
CA ASP A 171 -58.71 -6.62 -6.43
C ASP A 171 -57.81 -5.48 -5.91
N HIS A 172 -58.36 -4.27 -5.91
CA HIS A 172 -57.87 -2.97 -5.44
C HIS A 172 -56.64 -2.86 -4.51
N THR A 173 -55.63 -2.09 -4.93
CA THR A 173 -55.09 -0.95 -4.15
C THR A 173 -54.38 0.07 -5.06
N GLU A 174 -55.13 1.00 -5.63
CA GLU A 174 -54.59 2.29 -6.04
C GLU A 174 -54.22 3.05 -4.77
N LEU A 175 -52.95 3.44 -4.61
CA LEU A 175 -52.46 4.66 -3.92
C LEU A 175 -50.96 4.52 -3.58
N ASP A 176 -50.07 4.47 -4.58
CA ASP A 176 -48.72 5.09 -4.46
C ASP A 176 -47.94 5.26 -5.79
N LEU A 177 -48.61 5.22 -6.95
CA LEU A 177 -47.95 5.24 -8.26
C LEU A 177 -47.51 6.64 -8.73
N ALA A 178 -47.74 7.70 -7.95
CA ALA A 178 -47.45 9.07 -8.37
C ALA A 178 -45.98 9.50 -8.19
N GLN A 179 -45.14 8.70 -7.50
CA GLN A 179 -43.75 9.08 -7.19
C GLN A 179 -42.67 8.26 -7.90
N VAL A 180 -43.03 7.38 -8.84
CA VAL A 180 -42.07 6.54 -9.56
C VAL A 180 -41.41 7.28 -10.74
N GLY A 181 -41.86 8.49 -11.10
CA GLY A 181 -41.34 9.25 -12.26
C GLY A 181 -40.08 10.10 -12.03
N ASN A 182 -39.67 10.32 -10.78
CA ASN A 182 -38.58 11.26 -10.45
C ASN A 182 -37.22 10.61 -10.21
N HIS A 183 -37.13 9.29 -10.14
CA HIS A 183 -35.84 8.60 -10.05
C HIS A 183 -35.15 8.53 -11.41
N ALA A 184 -33.82 8.66 -11.43
CA ALA A 184 -33.00 8.57 -12.64
C ALA A 184 -33.27 7.31 -13.49
N PHE A 185 -33.81 6.25 -12.88
CA PHE A 185 -34.27 5.03 -13.53
C PHE A 185 -35.48 5.23 -14.46
N ALA A 186 -36.44 6.09 -14.08
CA ALA A 186 -37.66 6.33 -14.86
C ALA A 186 -37.48 7.37 -15.98
N ARG A 187 -36.40 8.17 -15.94
CA ARG A 187 -36.12 9.24 -16.92
C ARG A 187 -35.34 8.79 -18.15
N MET A 188 -35.02 7.49 -18.28
CA MET A 188 -34.18 6.95 -19.37
C MET A 188 -32.93 7.82 -19.66
N GLU A 189 -32.33 8.39 -18.62
CA GLU A 189 -31.00 8.97 -18.76
C GLU A 189 -30.02 7.82 -19.02
N GLY A 190 -29.16 7.99 -20.03
CA GLY A 190 -28.47 6.92 -20.76
C GLY A 190 -28.03 5.70 -19.93
N ASP A 191 -28.28 4.53 -20.52
CA ASP A 191 -27.96 3.17 -20.07
C ASP A 191 -26.80 3.06 -19.06
N VAL A 192 -27.12 3.23 -17.77
CA VAL A 192 -26.20 3.05 -16.64
C VAL A 192 -25.63 1.63 -16.58
N ASP A 193 -26.34 0.65 -17.15
CA ASP A 193 -25.94 -0.75 -17.19
C ASP A 193 -24.89 -1.04 -18.27
N LYS A 194 -24.84 -0.25 -19.36
CA LYS A 194 -23.71 -0.31 -20.32
C LYS A 194 -22.39 0.05 -19.65
N GLN A 195 -22.37 1.11 -18.85
CA GLN A 195 -21.19 1.49 -18.07
C GLN A 195 -20.83 0.43 -17.03
N ARG A 196 -21.81 -0.11 -16.29
CA ARG A 196 -21.58 -1.20 -15.32
C ARG A 196 -21.05 -2.47 -15.97
N LYS A 197 -21.59 -2.87 -17.12
CA LYS A 197 -21.14 -4.05 -17.88
C LYS A 197 -19.71 -3.88 -18.41
N GLN A 198 -19.34 -2.68 -18.86
CA GLN A 198 -17.97 -2.38 -19.30
C GLN A 198 -16.95 -2.36 -18.14
N VAL A 199 -17.35 -1.86 -16.96
CA VAL A 199 -16.55 -1.93 -15.72
C VAL A 199 -16.35 -3.38 -15.27
N LEU A 200 -17.40 -4.21 -15.31
CA LEU A 200 -17.36 -5.63 -14.92
C LEU A 200 -16.55 -6.51 -15.88
N GLN A 201 -16.42 -6.12 -17.15
CA GLN A 201 -15.65 -6.84 -18.17
C GLN A 201 -14.17 -6.43 -18.23
N GLY A 202 -13.69 -5.57 -17.33
CA GLY A 202 -12.28 -5.13 -17.30
C GLY A 202 -11.87 -4.23 -18.47
N HIS A 203 -12.79 -3.88 -19.36
CA HIS A 203 -12.58 -3.02 -20.53
C HIS A 203 -13.04 -1.59 -20.24
N MET A 204 -12.54 -0.98 -19.16
CA MET A 204 -12.62 0.47 -19.07
C MET A 204 -11.60 1.04 -20.04
N SER A 205 -12.06 1.73 -21.09
CA SER A 205 -11.18 2.51 -21.95
C SER A 205 -10.35 3.46 -21.08
N GLU A 206 -9.07 3.65 -21.39
CA GLU A 206 -8.18 4.58 -20.67
C GLU A 206 -8.82 5.97 -20.54
N ALA A 207 -9.54 6.42 -21.57
CA ALA A 207 -10.30 7.67 -21.57
C ALA A 207 -11.41 7.70 -20.50
N ALA A 208 -12.07 6.56 -20.23
CA ALA A 208 -13.10 6.45 -19.21
C ALA A 208 -12.51 6.45 -17.79
N MET A 209 -11.39 5.74 -17.57
CA MET A 209 -10.65 5.79 -16.29
C MET A 209 -10.15 7.21 -16.01
N GLN A 210 -9.59 7.89 -17.01
CA GLN A 210 -9.07 9.24 -16.86
C GLN A 210 -10.19 10.26 -16.58
N LYS A 211 -11.35 10.12 -17.26
CA LYS A 211 -12.55 10.93 -16.97
C LYS A 211 -13.08 10.71 -15.56
N GLN A 212 -13.04 9.47 -15.04
CA GLN A 212 -13.42 9.17 -13.66
C GLN A 212 -12.43 9.75 -12.65
N HIS A 213 -11.13 9.61 -12.91
CA HIS A 213 -10.07 10.19 -12.07
C HIS A 213 -10.22 11.72 -11.99
N GLN A 214 -10.45 12.38 -13.13
CA GLN A 214 -10.67 13.83 -13.17
C GLN A 214 -11.92 14.27 -12.40
N ARG A 215 -13.01 13.49 -12.46
CA ARG A 215 -14.22 13.74 -11.64
C ARG A 215 -13.94 13.59 -10.16
N ASN A 216 -13.19 12.56 -9.76
CA ASN A 216 -12.80 12.35 -8.37
C ASN A 216 -11.91 13.49 -7.88
N TYR A 217 -10.88 13.87 -8.65
CA TYR A 217 -10.01 15.00 -8.33
C TYR A 217 -10.80 16.31 -8.21
N SER A 218 -11.76 16.55 -9.10
CA SER A 218 -12.64 17.75 -9.02
C SER A 218 -13.43 17.81 -7.72
N ARG A 219 -13.87 16.67 -7.18
CA ARG A 219 -14.55 16.61 -5.86
C ARG A 219 -13.60 16.99 -4.74
N TRP A 220 -12.38 16.45 -4.74
CA TRP A 220 -11.34 16.81 -3.76
C TRP A 220 -10.99 18.29 -3.82
N LEU A 221 -10.87 18.85 -5.03
CA LEU A 221 -10.58 20.26 -5.22
C LEU A 221 -11.71 21.17 -4.71
N ASN A 222 -12.97 20.81 -4.96
CA ASN A 222 -14.10 21.54 -4.41
C ASN A 222 -14.13 21.52 -2.89
N ARG A 223 -13.83 20.36 -2.27
CA ARG A 223 -13.68 20.26 -0.82
C ARG A 223 -12.55 21.15 -0.30
N ALA A 224 -11.40 21.12 -0.96
CA ALA A 224 -10.23 21.94 -0.61
C ALA A 224 -10.47 23.46 -0.74
N ARG A 225 -11.49 23.88 -1.48
CA ARG A 225 -11.91 25.29 -1.59
C ARG A 225 -13.00 25.67 -0.59
N ALA A 226 -13.76 24.71 -0.08
CA ALA A 226 -14.86 24.93 0.84
C ALA A 226 -14.44 24.87 2.31
N GLU A 227 -13.40 24.08 2.61
CA GLU A 227 -12.93 23.85 3.97
C GLU A 227 -11.96 24.93 4.44
N ASP A 228 -12.01 25.27 5.73
CA ASP A 228 -11.03 26.16 6.36
C ASP A 228 -9.74 25.39 6.66
N LEU A 229 -8.65 25.85 6.04
CA LEU A 229 -7.32 25.24 6.10
C LEU A 229 -6.29 26.16 6.77
N SER A 230 -6.76 27.19 7.48
CA SER A 230 -5.92 28.21 8.12
C SER A 230 -5.00 27.63 9.20
N ASP A 231 -5.47 26.60 9.91
CA ASP A 231 -4.72 25.82 10.89
C ASP A 231 -3.49 25.14 10.25
N ILE A 232 -3.68 24.49 9.10
CA ILE A 232 -2.61 23.86 8.34
C ILE A 232 -1.68 24.91 7.70
N ALA A 233 -2.24 26.00 7.17
CA ALA A 233 -1.45 27.09 6.60
C ALA A 233 -0.51 27.75 7.64
N ALA A 234 -0.98 27.88 8.89
CA ALA A 234 -0.21 28.45 9.99
C ALA A 234 1.07 27.65 10.31
N LEU A 235 1.11 26.36 9.99
CA LEU A 235 2.29 25.51 10.17
C LEU A 235 3.45 25.94 9.26
N LYS A 236 3.18 26.66 8.16
CA LYS A 236 4.18 27.00 7.13
C LYS A 236 4.95 25.77 6.62
N ALA A 237 4.26 24.63 6.56
CA ALA A 237 4.83 23.37 6.10
C ALA A 237 4.93 23.28 4.57
N LEU A 238 4.10 24.03 3.85
CA LEU A 238 4.08 24.07 2.39
C LEU A 238 3.75 25.50 1.93
N TYR A 239 4.59 26.07 1.07
CA TYR A 239 4.40 27.40 0.51
C TYR A 239 5.11 27.57 -0.84
N GLN A 240 4.65 28.54 -1.62
CA GLN A 240 5.25 28.95 -2.88
C GLN A 240 6.32 30.02 -2.64
N THR A 241 7.45 29.94 -3.35
CA THR A 241 8.51 30.95 -3.35
C THR A 241 9.07 31.15 -4.75
N GLY A 242 9.41 32.40 -5.10
CA GLY A 242 10.12 32.83 -6.31
C GLY A 242 10.07 31.93 -7.56
N VAL A 243 11.19 31.88 -8.27
CA VAL A 243 11.42 31.03 -9.45
C VAL A 243 12.84 30.47 -9.48
N ASP A 244 13.02 29.31 -10.10
CA ASP A 244 14.35 28.76 -10.34
C ASP A 244 15.09 29.46 -11.51
N LYS A 245 16.32 29.03 -11.81
CA LYS A 245 17.11 29.60 -12.92
C LYS A 245 16.46 29.41 -14.30
N CYS A 246 15.52 28.49 -14.44
CA CYS A 246 14.76 28.24 -15.67
C CYS A 246 13.42 28.98 -15.71
N GLY A 247 13.09 29.79 -14.69
CA GLY A 247 11.82 30.50 -14.59
C GLY A 247 10.64 29.65 -14.11
N ARG A 248 10.90 28.46 -13.56
CA ARG A 248 9.87 27.55 -13.01
C ARG A 248 9.55 27.93 -11.57
N THR A 249 8.28 27.90 -11.19
CA THR A 249 7.85 28.21 -9.82
C THR A 249 8.47 27.23 -8.83
N VAL A 250 8.98 27.74 -7.71
CA VAL A 250 9.53 26.91 -6.63
C VAL A 250 8.47 26.72 -5.55
N VAL A 251 8.27 25.48 -5.12
CA VAL A 251 7.40 25.13 -4.01
C VAL A 251 8.25 24.52 -2.91
N VAL A 252 8.18 25.07 -1.70
CA VAL A 252 8.93 24.57 -0.55
C VAL A 252 8.03 23.75 0.34
N VAL A 253 8.54 22.60 0.78
CA VAL A 253 7.96 21.74 1.80
C VAL A 253 8.94 21.61 2.96
N VAL A 254 8.49 21.92 4.17
CA VAL A 254 9.31 21.89 5.39
C VAL A 254 8.88 20.71 6.25
N GLY A 255 9.67 19.63 6.25
CA GLY A 255 9.32 18.40 6.95
C GLY A 255 9.17 18.58 8.47
N ARG A 256 10.02 19.40 9.10
CA ARG A 256 9.97 19.68 10.54
C ARG A 256 8.63 20.28 10.98
N ASN A 257 7.97 21.02 10.10
CA ASN A 257 6.74 21.74 10.40
C ASN A 257 5.48 20.88 10.20
N ILE A 258 5.63 19.57 9.97
CA ILE A 258 4.52 18.63 9.79
C ILE A 258 4.41 17.75 11.05
N PRO A 259 3.71 18.18 12.10
CA PRO A 259 3.53 17.35 13.29
C PRO A 259 2.44 16.30 13.03
N VAL A 260 2.83 15.15 12.45
CA VAL A 260 1.92 14.09 11.96
C VAL A 260 0.98 13.56 13.05
N THR A 261 1.40 13.62 14.32
CA THR A 261 0.59 13.18 15.47
C THR A 261 -0.51 14.16 15.87
N LEU A 262 -0.42 15.42 15.45
CA LEU A 262 -1.32 16.50 15.89
C LEU A 262 -2.18 17.05 14.75
N ILE A 263 -1.79 16.84 13.49
CA ILE A 263 -2.51 17.37 12.33
C ILE A 263 -3.53 16.37 11.80
N ASP A 264 -4.64 16.92 11.29
CA ASP A 264 -5.55 16.17 10.45
C ASP A 264 -4.90 15.94 9.07
N LEU A 265 -4.62 14.69 8.74
CA LEU A 265 -4.02 14.28 7.48
C LEU A 265 -4.92 14.58 6.28
N GLU A 266 -6.25 14.53 6.44
CA GLU A 266 -7.16 14.87 5.35
C GLU A 266 -7.11 16.37 5.05
N LYS A 267 -7.11 17.23 6.07
CA LYS A 267 -6.90 18.67 5.88
C LYS A 267 -5.53 18.97 5.27
N ALA A 268 -4.48 18.27 5.68
CA ALA A 268 -3.15 18.41 5.08
C ALA A 268 -3.15 18.05 3.59
N LEU A 269 -3.86 16.99 3.20
CA LEU A 269 -4.08 16.60 1.80
C LEU A 269 -4.85 17.68 1.04
N LEU A 270 -5.94 18.21 1.61
CA LEU A 270 -6.73 19.28 1.00
C LEU A 270 -5.91 20.55 0.81
N TYR A 271 -5.12 20.95 1.81
CA TYR A 271 -4.21 22.09 1.71
C TYR A 271 -3.14 21.88 0.63
N PHE A 272 -2.56 20.69 0.53
CA PHE A 272 -1.64 20.36 -0.56
C PHE A 272 -2.31 20.51 -1.92
N ILE A 273 -3.53 19.96 -2.10
CA ILE A 273 -4.27 20.08 -3.36
C ILE A 273 -4.59 21.55 -3.66
N HIS A 274 -5.02 22.31 -2.66
CA HIS A 274 -5.36 23.73 -2.79
C HIS A 274 -4.16 24.56 -3.30
N VAL A 275 -3.00 24.40 -2.67
CA VAL A 275 -1.78 25.16 -3.01
C VAL A 275 -1.18 24.72 -4.34
N LEU A 276 -1.24 23.43 -4.69
CA LEU A 276 -0.60 22.96 -5.91
C LEU A 276 -1.52 23.04 -7.15
N ASP A 277 -2.85 23.13 -7.01
CA ASP A 277 -3.79 23.15 -8.14
C ASP A 277 -3.48 24.25 -9.16
N HIS A 278 -3.16 25.46 -8.68
CA HIS A 278 -2.79 26.61 -9.53
C HIS A 278 -1.34 26.56 -10.00
N ILE A 279 -0.43 26.02 -9.19
CA ILE A 279 1.01 25.95 -9.51
C ILE A 279 1.26 24.88 -10.58
N ALA A 280 0.65 23.70 -10.42
CA ALA A 280 0.80 22.57 -11.31
C ALA A 280 0.17 22.79 -12.70
N VAL A 281 -0.42 23.96 -12.98
CA VAL A 281 -0.81 24.37 -14.34
C VAL A 281 0.43 24.60 -15.21
N LYS A 282 1.53 25.08 -14.62
CA LYS A 282 2.81 25.34 -15.29
C LYS A 282 3.89 24.40 -14.78
N ASP A 283 5.04 24.42 -15.47
CA ASP A 283 6.23 23.70 -15.02
C ASP A 283 6.74 24.29 -13.70
N TYR A 284 6.99 23.41 -12.73
CA TYR A 284 7.39 23.80 -11.37
C TYR A 284 8.45 22.83 -10.81
N VAL A 285 9.13 23.28 -9.75
CA VAL A 285 10.07 22.48 -8.98
C VAL A 285 9.67 22.47 -7.51
N MET A 286 9.98 21.39 -6.81
CA MET A 286 9.69 21.25 -5.39
C MET A 286 10.99 21.10 -4.61
N VAL A 287 11.09 21.77 -3.46
CA VAL A 287 12.22 21.69 -2.53
C VAL A 287 11.69 21.18 -1.20
N TYR A 288 12.16 20.01 -0.77
CA TYR A 288 11.82 19.43 0.51
C TYR A 288 12.98 19.55 1.49
N PHE A 289 12.78 20.29 2.57
CA PHE A 289 13.74 20.38 3.67
C PHE A 289 13.47 19.28 4.69
N HIS A 290 14.38 18.30 4.75
CA HIS A 290 14.38 17.22 5.75
C HIS A 290 15.28 17.54 6.96
N THR A 291 15.54 18.83 7.17
CA THR A 291 16.43 19.29 8.24
C THR A 291 15.72 19.14 9.58
N LEU A 292 16.37 18.47 10.54
CA LEU A 292 15.85 18.26 11.90
C LEU A 292 14.46 17.58 11.96
N THR A 293 14.12 16.75 10.98
CA THR A 293 12.92 15.90 11.05
C THR A 293 13.15 14.69 11.94
N GLY A 294 12.26 14.48 12.92
CA GLY A 294 12.22 13.28 13.76
C GLY A 294 11.08 12.33 13.39
N GLU A 295 10.93 11.25 14.15
CA GLU A 295 9.94 10.19 13.89
C GLU A 295 8.49 10.70 13.87
N HIS A 296 8.16 11.69 14.69
CA HIS A 296 6.83 12.31 14.77
C HIS A 296 6.48 13.17 13.54
N ASN A 297 7.45 13.41 12.64
CA ASN A 297 7.25 14.19 11.41
C ASN A 297 7.15 13.28 10.16
N HIS A 298 7.27 11.97 10.32
CA HIS A 298 7.27 11.04 9.20
C HIS A 298 5.84 10.72 8.74
N LEU A 299 5.51 11.18 7.53
CA LEU A 299 4.27 10.82 6.87
C LEU A 299 4.27 9.32 6.53
N HIS A 300 3.16 8.64 6.83
CA HIS A 300 3.01 7.23 6.51
C HIS A 300 3.05 7.00 4.99
N THR A 301 3.68 5.90 4.56
CA THR A 301 3.79 5.52 3.13
C THR A 301 2.42 5.46 2.44
N HIS A 302 1.39 4.97 3.14
CA HIS A 302 0.01 4.94 2.64
C HIS A 302 -0.53 6.34 2.33
N PHE A 303 -0.24 7.34 3.18
CA PHE A 303 -0.66 8.72 2.95
C PHE A 303 0.01 9.29 1.70
N LEU A 304 1.33 9.10 1.56
CA LEU A 304 2.07 9.57 0.39
C LEU A 304 1.60 8.89 -0.91
N LYS A 305 1.29 7.60 -0.86
CA LYS A 305 0.69 6.88 -1.99
C LYS A 305 -0.70 7.41 -2.33
N SER A 306 -1.55 7.59 -1.31
CA SER A 306 -2.89 8.16 -1.49
C SER A 306 -2.84 9.56 -2.10
N LEU A 307 -1.93 10.41 -1.62
CA LEU A 307 -1.64 11.72 -2.18
C LEU A 307 -1.29 11.61 -3.66
N TYR A 308 -0.33 10.73 -4.02
CA TYR A 308 0.09 10.53 -5.41
C TYR A 308 -1.04 10.00 -6.30
N ASP A 309 -1.91 9.13 -5.78
CA ASP A 309 -3.02 8.56 -6.54
C ASP A 309 -4.19 9.53 -6.71
N ILE A 310 -4.42 10.41 -5.73
CA ILE A 310 -5.50 11.41 -5.76
C ILE A 310 -5.14 12.61 -6.65
N VAL A 311 -3.89 13.09 -6.61
CA VAL A 311 -3.50 14.28 -7.38
C VAL A 311 -3.62 14.05 -8.88
N ASP A 312 -4.07 15.08 -9.59
CA ASP A 312 -4.22 15.06 -11.05
C ASP A 312 -2.86 14.80 -11.74
N ILE A 313 -2.94 14.19 -12.93
CA ILE A 313 -1.80 13.87 -13.79
C ILE A 313 -0.95 15.10 -14.07
N LYS A 314 -1.55 16.31 -14.11
CA LYS A 314 -0.82 17.57 -14.30
C LYS A 314 0.29 17.80 -13.26
N PHE A 315 0.09 17.36 -12.01
CA PHE A 315 1.09 17.49 -10.93
C PHE A 315 2.34 16.69 -11.27
N LYS A 316 2.12 15.45 -11.68
CA LYS A 316 3.18 14.49 -12.03
C LYS A 316 3.92 14.93 -13.30
N ARG A 317 3.19 15.41 -14.30
CA ARG A 317 3.72 15.81 -15.61
C ARG A 317 4.56 17.09 -15.52
N ASN A 318 4.07 18.08 -14.80
CA ASN A 318 4.65 19.43 -14.80
C ASN A 318 5.71 19.63 -13.69
N LEU A 319 5.80 18.72 -12.72
CA LEU A 319 6.95 18.66 -11.81
C LEU A 319 8.21 18.32 -12.61
N LYS A 320 9.23 19.20 -12.60
CA LYS A 320 10.49 18.96 -13.32
C LYS A 320 11.62 18.45 -12.45
N ALA A 321 11.69 18.91 -11.22
CA ALA A 321 12.70 18.50 -10.25
C ALA A 321 12.11 18.53 -8.84
N PHE A 322 12.53 17.57 -8.03
CA PHE A 322 12.24 17.47 -6.61
C PHE A 322 13.57 17.42 -5.88
N TYR A 323 13.96 18.53 -5.24
CA TYR A 323 15.19 18.65 -4.46
C TYR A 323 14.92 18.21 -3.02
N PHE A 324 15.59 17.14 -2.58
CA PHE A 324 15.51 16.63 -1.23
C PHE A 324 16.75 17.11 -0.47
N VAL A 325 16.57 18.12 0.38
CA VAL A 325 17.65 18.83 1.08
C VAL A 325 17.88 18.27 2.47
N HIS A 326 19.16 18.09 2.83
CA HIS A 326 19.63 17.45 4.06
C HIS A 326 19.06 16.04 4.28
N PRO A 327 19.15 15.15 3.29
CA PRO A 327 18.68 13.78 3.43
C PRO A 327 19.53 13.00 4.44
N THR A 328 18.89 12.31 5.37
CA THR A 328 19.54 11.33 6.25
C THR A 328 19.67 9.98 5.53
N PHE A 329 20.58 9.10 5.98
CA PHE A 329 20.69 7.76 5.40
C PHE A 329 19.34 7.01 5.41
N ARG A 330 18.61 7.08 6.53
CA ARG A 330 17.27 6.50 6.65
C ARG A 330 16.27 7.12 5.66
N SER A 331 16.32 8.44 5.47
CA SER A 331 15.42 9.11 4.52
C SER A 331 15.76 8.82 3.06
N LYS A 332 17.04 8.67 2.70
CA LYS A 332 17.47 8.23 1.35
C LYS A 332 16.92 6.84 1.05
N VAL A 333 17.06 5.90 2.00
CA VAL A 333 16.52 4.55 1.87
C VAL A 333 15.00 4.58 1.76
N SER A 334 14.30 5.30 2.64
CA SER A 334 12.83 5.42 2.61
C SER A 334 12.32 6.05 1.31
N ALA A 335 12.96 7.12 0.83
CA ALA A 335 12.59 7.79 -0.41
C ALA A 335 12.86 6.89 -1.62
N TRP A 336 13.96 6.13 -1.62
CA TRP A 336 14.24 5.15 -2.66
C TRP A 336 13.18 4.04 -2.70
N PHE A 337 12.77 3.49 -1.55
CA PHE A 337 11.69 2.50 -1.48
C PHE A 337 10.36 3.09 -1.99
N PHE A 338 9.99 4.27 -1.53
CA PHE A 338 8.75 4.94 -1.94
C PHE A 338 8.74 5.21 -3.46
N THR A 339 9.79 5.80 -4.00
CA THR A 339 9.89 6.12 -5.43
C THR A 339 10.04 4.89 -6.32
N THR A 340 10.67 3.82 -5.85
CA THR A 340 10.86 2.60 -6.66
C THR A 340 9.61 1.73 -6.70
N PHE A 341 8.88 1.60 -5.59
CA PHE A 341 7.79 0.63 -5.47
C PHE A 341 6.39 1.24 -5.43
N SER A 342 6.24 2.53 -5.10
CA SER A 342 4.92 3.18 -5.01
C SER A 342 4.65 4.17 -6.14
N VAL A 343 5.69 4.80 -6.69
CA VAL A 343 5.53 6.01 -7.51
C VAL A 343 6.41 5.98 -8.77
N SER A 344 5.88 5.46 -9.88
CA SER A 344 6.58 5.47 -11.16
C SER A 344 6.84 6.91 -11.66
N GLY A 345 8.07 7.21 -12.08
CA GLY A 345 8.47 8.49 -12.70
C GLY A 345 8.90 9.62 -11.76
N LEU A 346 8.68 9.49 -10.43
CA LEU A 346 9.20 10.49 -9.47
C LEU A 346 10.70 10.29 -9.20
N LYS A 347 11.19 9.04 -9.28
CA LYS A 347 12.59 8.67 -9.02
C LYS A 347 13.59 9.45 -9.88
N GLU A 348 13.28 9.62 -11.16
CA GLU A 348 14.14 10.33 -12.12
C GLU A 348 14.20 11.85 -11.86
N LYS A 349 13.20 12.38 -11.16
CA LYS A 349 13.08 13.80 -10.82
C LYS A 349 13.64 14.11 -9.43
N LEU A 350 13.98 13.08 -8.65
CA LEU A 350 14.43 13.22 -7.27
C LEU A 350 15.94 13.48 -7.23
N HIS A 351 16.32 14.66 -6.74
CA HIS A 351 17.71 15.07 -6.57
C HIS A 351 18.01 15.23 -5.09
N TYR A 352 18.95 14.44 -4.57
CA TYR A 352 19.43 14.58 -3.20
C TYR A 352 20.43 15.71 -3.12
N VAL A 353 20.23 16.62 -2.17
CA VAL A 353 21.07 17.81 -1.97
C VAL A 353 21.57 17.81 -0.54
N ASP A 354 22.87 17.60 -0.37
CA ASP A 354 23.46 17.44 0.97
C ASP A 354 23.79 18.79 1.64
N ASN A 355 23.88 19.89 0.87
CA ASN A 355 24.16 21.25 1.38
C ASN A 355 23.40 22.34 0.60
N LEU A 356 23.20 23.51 1.22
CA LEU A 356 22.50 24.62 0.56
C LEU A 356 23.26 25.21 -0.63
N HIS A 357 24.58 25.10 -0.69
CA HIS A 357 25.39 25.63 -1.80
C HIS A 357 25.06 24.92 -3.13
N GLU A 358 24.85 23.60 -3.10
CA GLU A 358 24.38 22.83 -4.24
C GLU A 358 22.97 23.25 -4.67
N LEU A 359 22.07 23.50 -3.70
CA LEU A 359 20.74 24.05 -4.00
C LEU A 359 20.84 25.41 -4.71
N PHE A 360 21.76 26.27 -4.26
CA PHE A 360 21.98 27.60 -4.84
C PHE A 360 22.57 27.57 -6.26
N SER A 361 23.15 26.43 -6.65
CA SER A 361 23.56 26.19 -8.03
C SER A 361 22.35 26.03 -8.97
N CYS A 362 21.18 25.67 -8.45
CA CYS A 362 19.94 25.53 -9.22
C CYS A 362 18.94 26.68 -9.02
N ILE A 363 18.86 27.24 -7.81
CA ILE A 363 17.89 28.27 -7.43
C ILE A 363 18.63 29.44 -6.79
N LYS A 364 18.38 30.67 -7.22
CA LYS A 364 19.07 31.83 -6.63
C LYS A 364 18.63 32.01 -5.16
N PRO A 365 19.53 32.37 -4.23
CA PRO A 365 19.19 32.57 -2.82
C PRO A 365 18.04 33.57 -2.60
N GLU A 366 17.93 34.61 -3.44
CA GLU A 366 16.87 35.62 -3.33
C GLU A 366 15.49 35.14 -3.79
N GLN A 367 15.43 33.97 -4.44
CA GLN A 367 14.20 33.37 -4.97
C GLN A 367 13.62 32.28 -4.07
N ILE A 368 14.33 31.90 -3.00
CA ILE A 368 13.91 30.85 -2.08
C ILE A 368 13.89 31.39 -0.65
N ASP A 369 12.71 31.42 -0.04
CA ASP A 369 12.57 31.64 1.40
C ASP A 369 12.98 30.35 2.14
N ILE A 370 14.10 30.41 2.86
CA ILE A 370 14.66 29.27 3.60
C ILE A 370 14.39 29.49 5.09
N PRO A 371 13.77 28.52 5.79
CA PRO A 371 13.53 28.65 7.23
C PRO A 371 14.85 28.87 8.01
N PRO A 372 14.89 29.77 9.01
CA PRO A 372 16.12 30.11 9.72
C PRO A 372 16.87 28.91 10.32
N PHE A 373 16.13 27.94 10.85
CA PHE A 373 16.72 26.74 11.43
C PHE A 373 17.46 25.86 10.40
N VAL A 374 17.12 25.94 9.12
CA VAL A 374 17.82 25.22 8.04
C VAL A 374 19.16 25.89 7.78
N LEU A 375 19.20 27.23 7.73
CA LEU A 375 20.43 28.01 7.60
C LEU A 375 21.37 27.77 8.79
N GLU A 376 20.84 27.78 10.01
CA GLU A 376 21.62 27.48 11.21
C GLU A 376 22.20 26.06 11.21
N TYR A 377 21.44 25.08 10.70
CA TYR A 377 21.92 23.70 10.59
C TYR A 377 23.04 23.59 9.55
N ASP A 378 22.86 24.16 8.36
CA ASP A 378 23.87 24.15 7.29
C ASP A 378 25.17 24.85 7.74
N ALA A 379 25.06 25.96 8.49
CA ALA A 379 26.21 26.64 9.08
C ALA A 379 26.97 25.78 10.11
N ARG A 380 26.27 24.96 10.91
CA ARG A 380 26.92 24.04 11.87
C ARG A 380 27.61 22.89 11.16
N VAL A 381 26.95 22.28 10.18
CA VAL A 381 27.49 21.13 9.43
C VAL A 381 28.67 21.54 8.55
N SER A 382 28.65 22.72 7.95
CA SER A 382 29.78 23.23 7.17
C SER A 382 30.99 23.64 8.01
N SER A 383 30.81 23.87 9.31
CA SER A 383 31.88 24.17 10.27
C SER A 383 32.52 22.94 10.94
N SER A 384 31.92 21.75 10.76
CA SER A 384 32.37 20.47 11.32
C SER A 384 33.10 19.67 10.25
#